data_AF-Q5C3P9-F1
#
_entry.id   AF-Q5C3P9-F1
#
_cell.length_a   1.000
_cell.length_b   1.000
_cell.length_c   1.000
_cell.angle_alpha   90.00
_cell.angle_beta   90.00
_cell.angle_gamma   90.00
#
_symmetry.space_group_name_H-M   'P 1'
#
loop_
_entity.id
_entity.type
_entity.pdbx_description
1 polymer ?
#
loop_
_entity_poly.entity_id
_entity_poly.type
_entity_poly.pdbx_seq_one_letter_code
_entity_poly.pdbx_strand_id
1 'polypeptide(L)'
;MSSRVSLRQKLIGHLEDADSILRDILATASKKKSVTLLPLIELLLEKDQQLKETYKEMEAYNEIQMKIDLLKADCSKSDKQIQSCQLHLKKTEVILSTALYYSRQKLDSMTTAVKNPIDMEDLVRFSHRISATHGVIAPDNWT
;
A
#
# COMPACT_ATOMS: atom_id res chain seq x y z
N MET A 1 25.84 2.01 28.46
CA MET A 1 24.68 1.59 27.66
C MET A 1 23.51 2.46 28.08
N SER A 2 23.23 3.51 27.30
CA SER A 2 22.15 4.45 27.64
C SER A 2 20.83 3.78 27.26
N SER A 3 20.04 3.41 28.26
CA SER A 3 18.68 2.91 28.06
C SER A 3 17.94 3.94 27.20
N ARG A 4 17.56 3.58 25.96
CA ARG A 4 16.72 4.42 25.11
C ARG A 4 15.32 4.41 25.71
N VAL A 5 15.14 5.17 26.78
CA VAL A 5 13.83 5.41 27.40
C VAL A 5 13.00 6.13 26.34
N SER A 6 11.80 5.62 26.05
CA SER A 6 10.92 6.25 25.08
C SER A 6 10.59 7.68 25.54
N LEU A 7 10.41 8.62 24.60
CA LEU A 7 10.05 10.01 24.92
C LEU A 7 8.81 10.07 25.84
N ARG A 8 7.87 9.14 25.64
CA ARG A 8 6.70 8.96 26.50
C ARG A 8 7.07 8.60 27.95
N GLN A 9 7.96 7.62 28.15
CA GLN A 9 8.41 7.25 29.49
C GLN A 9 9.23 8.37 30.15
N LYS A 10 10.01 9.13 29.37
CA LYS A 10 10.74 10.30 29.86
C LYS A 10 9.78 11.39 30.36
N LEU A 11 8.71 11.68 29.61
CA LEU A 11 7.69 12.66 30.00
C LEU A 11 6.92 12.23 31.26
N ILE A 12 6.55 10.95 31.36
CA ILE A 12 5.88 10.40 32.55
C ILE A 12 6.79 10.50 33.77
N GLY A 13 8.07 10.13 33.64
CA GLY A 13 9.04 10.27 34.73
C GLY A 13 9.23 11.70 35.19
N HIS A 14 9.30 12.68 34.26
CA HIS A 14 9.35 14.10 34.64
C HIS A 14 8.10 14.57 35.40
N LEU A 15 6.93 14.03 35.06
CA LEU A 15 5.67 14.37 35.75
C LEU A 15 5.59 13.74 37.15
N GLU A 16 6.02 12.48 37.30
CA GLU A 16 6.10 11.78 38.58
C GLU A 16 7.11 12.45 39.53
N ASP A 17 8.26 12.86 39.01
CA ASP A 17 9.27 13.63 39.75
C ASP A 17 8.69 14.97 40.25
N ALA A 18 8.00 15.70 39.37
CA ALA A 18 7.38 16.97 39.73
C ALA A 18 6.29 16.81 40.80
N ASP A 19 5.45 15.76 40.71
CA ASP A 19 4.45 15.46 41.73
C ASP A 19 5.09 15.12 43.08
N SER A 20 6.20 14.37 43.09
CA SER A 20 6.96 14.09 44.31
C SER A 20 7.49 15.38 44.95
N ILE A 21 8.09 16.27 44.15
CA ILE A 21 8.61 17.55 44.64
C ILE A 21 7.49 18.43 45.21
N LEU A 22 6.33 18.47 44.54
CA LEU A 22 5.16 19.23 45.02
C LEU A 22 4.64 18.68 46.35
N ARG A 23 4.60 17.35 46.54
CA ARG A 23 4.24 16.72 47.82
C ARG A 23 5.23 17.08 48.92
N ASP A 24 6.52 17.10 48.62
CA ASP A 24 7.57 17.48 49.57
C ASP A 24 7.49 18.95 49.99
N ILE A 25 7.19 19.86 49.04
CA ILE A 25 6.90 21.28 49.29
C ILE A 25 5.69 21.43 50.21
N LEU A 26 4.60 20.71 49.93
CA LEU A 26 3.37 20.75 50.74
C LEU A 26 3.62 20.25 52.17
N ALA A 27 4.39 19.18 52.31
CA ALA A 27 4.74 18.58 53.60
C ALA A 27 5.67 19.47 54.44
N THR A 28 6.60 20.19 53.81
CA THR A 28 7.48 21.15 54.48
C THR A 28 6.74 22.43 54.88
N ALA A 29 5.88 22.96 54.00
CA ALA A 29 5.03 24.11 54.28
C ALA A 29 4.06 23.86 55.46
N SER A 30 3.48 22.67 55.54
CA SER A 30 2.53 22.28 56.59
C SER A 30 3.18 22.14 57.98
N LYS A 31 4.49 21.85 58.06
CA LYS A 31 5.20 21.57 59.32
C LYS A 31 5.74 22.81 60.04
N LYS A 32 5.56 24.03 59.51
CA LYS A 32 6.10 25.31 60.06
C LYS A 32 7.58 25.25 60.51
N LYS A 33 8.38 24.33 59.96
CA LYS A 33 9.82 24.29 60.19
C LYS A 33 10.45 25.26 59.21
N SER A 34 11.28 26.18 59.69
CA SER A 34 12.08 27.10 58.86
C SER A 34 13.23 26.37 58.13
N VAL A 35 12.95 25.18 57.61
CA VAL A 35 13.89 24.45 56.76
C VAL A 35 13.57 24.87 55.34
N THR A 36 14.62 25.34 54.68
CA THR A 36 14.62 26.17 53.49
C THR A 36 13.71 25.58 52.40
N LEU A 37 12.61 26.26 52.11
CA LEU A 37 11.70 25.97 50.99
C LEU A 37 12.33 26.31 49.62
N LEU A 38 13.34 27.19 49.62
CA LEU A 38 14.01 27.69 48.42
C LEU A 38 14.63 26.58 47.55
N PRO A 39 15.41 25.61 48.07
CA PRO A 39 15.99 24.54 47.24
C PRO A 39 14.95 23.64 46.57
N LEU A 40 13.80 23.40 47.22
CA LEU A 40 12.72 22.61 46.63
C LEU A 40 12.02 23.37 45.49
N ILE A 41 11.85 24.69 45.66
CA ILE A 41 11.30 25.55 44.61
C ILE A 41 12.27 25.66 43.43
N GLU A 42 13.57 25.79 43.68
CA GLU A 42 14.60 25.78 42.64
C GLU A 42 14.61 24.46 41.87
N LEU A 43 14.52 23.33 42.57
CA LEU A 43 14.42 22.00 41.94
C LEU A 43 13.14 21.85 41.11
N LEU A 44 12.01 22.41 41.56
CA LEU A 44 10.77 22.42 40.80
C LEU A 44 10.89 23.26 39.51
N LEU A 45 11.55 24.43 39.59
CA LEU A 45 11.80 25.28 38.42
C LEU A 45 12.74 24.59 37.43
N GLU A 46 13.76 23.88 37.91
CA GLU A 46 14.64 23.09 37.05
C GLU A 46 13.86 21.96 36.34
N LYS A 47 12.95 21.29 37.05
CA LYS A 47 12.10 20.25 36.46
C LYS A 47 11.10 20.80 35.45
N ASP A 48 10.50 21.97 35.71
CA ASP A 48 9.64 22.68 34.75
C ASP A 48 10.41 23.00 33.46
N GLN A 49 11.66 23.45 33.57
CA GLN A 49 12.52 23.71 32.42
C GLN A 49 12.83 22.43 31.62
N GLN A 50 13.18 21.33 32.30
CA GLN A 50 13.42 20.02 31.65
C GLN A 50 12.17 19.48 30.94
N LEU A 51 10.99 19.72 31.50
CA LEU A 51 9.71 19.29 30.92
C LEU A 51 9.39 20.12 29.67
N LYS A 52 9.61 21.44 29.71
CA LYS A 52 9.47 22.33 28.53
C LYS A 52 10.41 21.93 27.40
N GLU A 53 11.65 21.56 27.70
CA GLU A 53 12.62 21.10 26.70
C GLU A 53 12.18 19.79 26.06
N THR A 54 11.74 18.82 26.88
CA THR A 54 11.23 17.54 26.38
C THR A 54 9.95 17.73 25.54
N TYR A 55 9.12 18.73 25.85
CA TYR A 55 7.94 19.06 25.07
C TYR A 55 8.30 19.61 23.68
N LYS A 56 9.33 20.45 23.57
CA LYS A 56 9.82 20.93 22.26
C LYS A 56 10.35 19.79 21.40
N GLU A 57 11.04 18.82 22.00
CA GLU A 57 11.45 17.60 21.29
C GLU A 57 10.24 16.83 20.77
N MET A 58 9.17 16.72 21.57
CA MET A 58 7.93 16.03 21.18
C MET A 58 7.24 16.70 19.99
N GLU A 59 7.21 18.02 19.94
CA GLU A 59 6.64 18.77 18.82
C GLU A 59 7.38 18.46 17.51
N ALA A 60 8.71 18.47 17.54
CA ALA A 60 9.53 18.09 16.39
C ALA A 60 9.31 16.61 15.98
N TYR A 61 9.21 15.69 16.95
CA TYR A 61 8.86 14.30 16.67
C TYR A 61 7.49 14.15 16.02
N ASN A 62 6.50 14.92 16.47
CA ASN A 62 5.15 14.88 15.94
C ASN A 62 5.11 15.38 14.48
N GLU A 63 5.81 16.47 14.16
CA GLU A 63 5.92 16.95 12.78
C GLU A 63 6.54 15.91 11.84
N ILE A 64 7.60 15.24 12.28
CA ILE A 64 8.23 14.16 11.51
C ILE A 64 7.27 12.99 11.34
N GLN A 65 6.57 12.60 12.42
CA GLN A 65 5.61 11.51 12.38
C GLN A 65 4.46 11.81 11.41
N MET A 66 3.94 13.04 11.39
CA MET A 66 2.92 13.46 10.42
C MET A 66 3.44 13.35 8.98
N LYS A 67 4.68 13.78 8.71
CA LYS A 67 5.30 13.63 7.37
C LYS A 67 5.45 12.16 6.98
N ILE A 68 5.85 11.30 7.92
CA ILE A 68 5.96 9.86 7.70
C ILE A 68 4.60 9.26 7.34
N ASP A 69 3.54 9.63 8.06
CA ASP A 69 2.21 9.06 7.84
C ASP A 69 1.61 9.52 6.51
N LEU A 70 1.85 10.78 6.10
CA LEU A 70 1.52 11.26 4.76
C LEU A 70 2.24 10.46 3.67
N LEU A 71 3.56 10.28 3.79
CA LEU A 71 4.34 9.50 2.83
C LEU A 71 3.89 8.03 2.76
N LYS A 72 3.56 7.42 3.90
CA LYS A 72 3.01 6.06 3.93
C LYS A 72 1.67 5.97 3.19
N ALA A 73 0.80 6.97 3.35
CA ALA A 73 -0.47 7.03 2.64
C ALA A 73 -0.26 7.15 1.12
N ASP A 74 0.67 7.99 0.68
CA ASP A 74 1.02 8.16 -0.73
C ASP A 74 1.66 6.90 -1.34
N CYS A 75 2.55 6.23 -0.61
CA CYS A 75 3.09 4.93 -1.01
C CYS A 75 1.97 3.90 -1.16
N SER A 76 1.07 3.79 -0.16
CA SER A 76 -0.05 2.84 -0.22
C SER A 76 -0.99 3.11 -1.40
N LYS A 77 -1.23 4.39 -1.73
CA LYS A 77 -2.01 4.79 -2.91
C LYS A 77 -1.31 4.38 -4.20
N SER A 78 -0.01 4.64 -4.30
CA SER A 78 0.80 4.31 -5.47
C SER A 78 0.87 2.80 -5.69
N ASP A 79 1.06 2.01 -4.62
CA ASP A 79 1.06 0.54 -4.69
C ASP A 79 -0.25 -0.01 -5.24
N LYS A 80 -1.39 0.54 -4.82
CA LYS A 80 -2.71 0.14 -5.37
C LYS A 80 -2.82 0.44 -6.86
N GLN A 81 -2.31 1.59 -7.31
CA GLN A 81 -2.29 1.95 -8.73
C GLN A 81 -1.40 1.02 -9.54
N ILE A 82 -0.20 0.71 -9.03
CA ILE A 82 0.73 -0.23 -9.66
C ILE A 82 0.10 -1.61 -9.77
N GLN A 83 -0.54 -2.10 -8.70
CA GLN A 83 -1.21 -3.40 -8.69
C GLN A 83 -2.35 -3.45 -9.72
N SER A 84 -3.16 -2.39 -9.81
CA SER A 84 -4.21 -2.29 -10.82
C SER A 84 -3.65 -2.30 -12.24
N CYS A 85 -2.56 -1.56 -12.48
CA CYS A 85 -1.88 -1.54 -13.77
C CYS A 85 -1.34 -2.92 -14.15
N GLN A 86 -0.67 -3.62 -13.22
CA GLN A 86 -0.16 -4.96 -13.44
C GLN A 86 -1.27 -5.96 -13.77
N LEU A 87 -2.43 -5.86 -13.11
CA LEU A 87 -3.58 -6.71 -13.39
C LEU A 87 -4.12 -6.48 -14.82
N HIS A 88 -4.26 -5.22 -15.22
CA HIS A 88 -4.70 -4.87 -16.57
C HIS A 88 -3.70 -5.32 -17.64
N LEU A 89 -2.40 -5.18 -17.38
CA LEU A 89 -1.35 -5.65 -18.29
C LEU A 89 -1.43 -7.17 -18.48
N LYS A 90 -1.52 -7.96 -17.40
CA LYS A 90 -1.67 -9.42 -17.50
C LYS A 90 -2.93 -9.81 -18.27
N LYS A 91 -4.05 -9.14 -18.02
CA LYS A 91 -5.30 -9.40 -18.76
C LYS A 91 -5.14 -9.11 -20.26
N THR A 92 -4.50 -7.99 -20.59
CA THR A 92 -4.27 -7.57 -21.97
C THR A 92 -3.32 -8.52 -22.69
N GLU A 93 -2.26 -8.97 -22.00
CA GLU A 93 -1.29 -9.94 -22.51
C GLU A 93 -1.98 -11.26 -22.91
N VAL A 94 -2.87 -11.77 -22.04
CA VAL A 94 -3.64 -12.99 -22.34
C VAL A 94 -4.52 -12.79 -23.57
N ILE A 95 -5.29 -11.71 -23.61
CA ILE A 95 -6.18 -11.40 -24.75
C ILE A 95 -5.38 -11.30 -26.04
N LEU A 96 -4.25 -10.58 -26.03
CA LEU A 96 -3.41 -10.39 -27.19
C LEU A 96 -2.79 -11.70 -27.66
N SER A 97 -2.30 -12.52 -26.73
CA SER A 97 -1.70 -13.83 -27.03
C SER A 97 -2.72 -14.78 -27.66
N THR A 98 -3.94 -14.83 -27.11
CA THR A 98 -5.04 -15.61 -27.66
C THR A 98 -5.43 -15.11 -29.05
N ALA A 99 -5.58 -13.80 -29.24
CA ALA A 99 -5.92 -13.22 -30.54
C ALA A 99 -4.84 -13.50 -31.59
N LEU A 100 -3.57 -13.43 -31.19
CA LEU A 100 -2.42 -13.69 -32.07
C LEU A 100 -2.36 -15.18 -32.47
N TYR A 101 -2.64 -16.09 -31.54
CA TYR A 101 -2.75 -17.53 -31.84
C TYR A 101 -3.84 -17.79 -32.90
N TYR A 102 -5.06 -17.30 -32.69
CA TYR A 102 -6.15 -17.48 -33.65
C TYR A 102 -5.88 -16.80 -35.00
N SER A 103 -5.23 -15.63 -34.98
CA SER A 103 -4.85 -14.94 -36.22
C SER A 103 -3.85 -15.76 -37.03
N ARG A 104 -2.86 -16.39 -36.39
CA ARG A 104 -1.91 -17.30 -37.05
C ARG A 104 -2.62 -18.51 -37.63
N GLN A 105 -3.47 -19.18 -36.85
CA GLN A 105 -4.26 -20.31 -37.32
C GLN A 105 -5.11 -19.95 -38.55
N LYS A 106 -5.69 -18.75 -38.56
CA LYS A 106 -6.46 -18.25 -39.70
C LYS A 106 -5.59 -17.96 -40.93
N LEU A 107 -4.39 -17.42 -40.74
CA LEU A 107 -3.45 -17.20 -41.85
C LEU A 107 -2.98 -18.52 -42.46
N ASP A 108 -2.72 -19.53 -41.61
CA ASP A 108 -2.36 -20.87 -42.07
C ASP A 108 -3.50 -21.49 -42.87
N SER A 109 -4.75 -21.41 -42.38
CA SER A 109 -5.92 -21.93 -43.11
C SER A 109 -6.17 -21.20 -44.43
N MET A 110 -6.00 -19.88 -44.47
CA MET A 110 -6.06 -19.11 -45.72
C MET A 110 -4.98 -19.55 -46.71
N THR A 111 -3.77 -19.80 -46.22
CA THR A 111 -2.65 -20.27 -47.07
C THR A 111 -2.93 -21.65 -47.64
N THR A 112 -3.49 -22.57 -46.85
CA THR A 112 -3.90 -23.89 -47.33
C THR A 112 -5.03 -23.80 -48.34
N ALA A 113 -6.05 -22.97 -48.10
CA ALA A 113 -7.16 -22.76 -49.04
C ALA A 113 -6.69 -22.19 -50.39
N VAL A 114 -5.69 -21.30 -50.40
CA VAL A 114 -5.09 -20.79 -51.64
C VAL A 114 -4.32 -21.90 -52.40
N LYS A 115 -3.66 -22.82 -51.68
CA LYS A 115 -2.96 -23.96 -52.29
C LYS A 115 -3.91 -25.03 -52.84
N ASN A 116 -5.07 -25.21 -52.20
CA ASN A 116 -6.09 -26.17 -52.57
C ASN A 116 -7.37 -25.44 -53.01
N PRO A 117 -7.38 -24.78 -54.18
CA PRO A 117 -8.55 -24.08 -54.67
C PRO A 117 -9.68 -25.09 -54.94
N ILE A 118 -10.86 -24.77 -54.43
CA ILE A 118 -12.07 -25.59 -54.57
C ILE A 118 -12.81 -25.14 -55.83
N ASP A 119 -13.29 -26.09 -56.63
CA ASP A 119 -14.11 -25.77 -57.79
C ASP A 119 -15.49 -25.22 -57.38
N MET A 120 -15.97 -24.23 -58.12
CA MET A 120 -17.20 -23.51 -57.79
C MET A 120 -18.43 -24.42 -57.86
N GLU A 121 -18.47 -25.37 -58.81
CA GLU A 121 -19.57 -26.33 -58.89
C GLU A 121 -19.66 -27.22 -57.65
N ASP A 122 -18.52 -27.71 -57.17
CA ASP A 122 -18.46 -28.52 -55.96
C ASP A 122 -18.84 -27.70 -54.72
N LEU A 123 -18.45 -26.43 -54.65
CA LEU A 123 -18.89 -25.51 -53.61
C LEU A 123 -20.42 -25.35 -53.57
N VAL A 124 -21.05 -25.14 -54.73
CA VAL A 124 -22.50 -24.98 -54.87
C VAL A 124 -23.23 -26.29 -54.53
N ARG A 125 -22.75 -27.43 -55.03
CA ARG A 125 -23.32 -28.75 -54.74
C ARG A 125 -23.25 -29.07 -53.25
N PHE A 126 -22.13 -28.74 -52.60
CA PHE A 126 -21.96 -28.99 -51.17
C PHE A 126 -22.81 -28.05 -50.31
N SER A 127 -22.94 -26.78 -50.70
CA SER A 127 -23.84 -25.83 -50.03
C SER A 127 -25.28 -26.32 -50.04
N HIS A 128 -25.78 -26.77 -51.19
CA HIS A 128 -27.12 -27.36 -51.31
C HIS A 128 -27.27 -28.60 -50.41
N ARG A 129 -26.24 -29.45 -50.34
CA ARG A 129 -26.23 -30.64 -49.47
C ARG A 129 -26.29 -30.26 -48.00
N ILE A 130 -25.48 -29.29 -47.56
CA ILE A 130 -25.50 -28.76 -46.18
C ILE A 130 -26.88 -28.21 -45.84
N SER A 131 -27.50 -27.43 -46.72
CA SER A 131 -28.84 -26.88 -46.50
C SER A 131 -29.91 -27.96 -46.40
N ALA A 132 -29.79 -29.04 -47.19
CA ALA A 132 -30.74 -30.15 -47.18
C ALA A 132 -30.55 -31.12 -45.99
N THR A 133 -29.31 -31.32 -45.53
CA THR A 133 -28.97 -32.30 -44.49
C THR A 133 -28.63 -31.69 -43.13
N HIS A 134 -28.71 -30.36 -42.98
CA HIS A 134 -28.29 -29.61 -41.79
C HIS A 134 -26.85 -29.91 -41.31
N GLY A 135 -25.95 -30.21 -42.25
CA GLY A 135 -24.54 -30.50 -41.94
C GLY A 135 -23.75 -29.24 -41.57
N VAL A 136 -22.82 -29.34 -40.60
CA VAL A 136 -22.06 -28.17 -40.09
C VAL A 136 -20.55 -28.26 -40.44
N ILE A 137 -20.14 -29.28 -41.20
CA ILE A 137 -18.72 -29.59 -41.45
C ILE A 137 -18.41 -29.56 -42.95
N ALA A 138 -17.36 -28.83 -43.31
CA ALA A 138 -16.75 -28.86 -44.63
C ALA A 138 -16.08 -30.22 -44.87
N PRO A 139 -16.03 -30.73 -46.11
CA PRO A 139 -15.42 -32.03 -46.37
C PRO A 139 -13.91 -32.00 -46.06
N ASP A 140 -13.38 -33.13 -45.57
CA ASP A 140 -12.01 -33.24 -45.04
C ASP A 140 -10.90 -32.89 -46.05
N ASN A 141 -11.24 -32.83 -47.34
CA ASN A 141 -10.32 -32.44 -48.43
C ASN A 141 -10.27 -30.92 -48.69
N TRP A 142 -11.06 -30.10 -47.99
CA TRP A 142 -11.11 -28.64 -48.13
C TRP A 142 -10.37 -27.88 -47.01
N THR A 143 -9.94 -28.58 -45.97
CA THR A 143 -9.13 -28.07 -44.85
C THR A 143 -7.66 -28.44 -45.00
#